data_AF-A0A3P7QNP3-F1
#
_entry.id   AF-A0A3P7QNP3-F1
#
_cell.length_a   1.000
_cell.length_b   1.000
_cell.length_c   1.000
_cell.angle_alpha   90.00
_cell.angle_beta   90.00
_cell.angle_gamma   90.00
#
_symmetry.space_group_name_H-M   'P 1'
#
loop_
_entity.id
_entity.type
_entity.pdbx_description
1 polymer ?
#
loop_
_entity_poly.entity_id
_entity_poly.type
_entity_poly.pdbx_seq_one_letter_code
_entity_poly.pdbx_strand_id
1 'polypeptide(L)'
;MISKKKLENRYADRSVAIEIACTRSARQLRIIRETYQNDYKKTIEKDIAVKVEGVVGKMLTMLLCKSRNDDGVRVDDSLVEKHAQMLLSNSLDEIGRNLTLFEQVFVGNSWKHLAAVFDRVSSYTIQT
;
A
#
# COMPACT_ATOMS: atom_id res chain seq x y z
N MET A 1 28.70 -16.52 -22.86
CA MET A 1 28.74 -15.76 -21.59
C MET A 1 27.55 -14.80 -21.51
N ILE A 2 26.32 -15.34 -21.44
CA ILE A 2 25.09 -14.52 -21.35
C ILE A 2 24.75 -14.33 -19.87
N SER A 3 25.71 -13.77 -19.14
CA SER A 3 25.61 -13.56 -17.69
C SER A 3 25.74 -12.07 -17.45
N LYS A 4 24.61 -11.38 -17.24
CA LYS A 4 24.43 -10.15 -16.40
C LYS A 4 23.20 -9.29 -16.75
N LYS A 5 22.49 -9.50 -17.85
CA LYS A 5 21.48 -8.53 -18.34
C LYS A 5 20.03 -8.71 -17.82
N LYS A 6 19.83 -9.29 -16.63
CA LYS A 6 18.47 -9.54 -16.08
C LYS A 6 18.18 -8.94 -14.69
N LEU A 7 19.02 -8.03 -14.19
CA LEU A 7 18.89 -7.43 -12.85
C LEU A 7 19.12 -5.91 -12.81
N GLU A 8 18.85 -5.21 -13.90
CA GLU A 8 19.17 -3.77 -14.02
C GLU A 8 17.94 -2.87 -14.23
N ASN A 9 16.78 -3.27 -13.71
CA ASN A 9 15.64 -2.33 -13.66
C ASN A 9 14.87 -2.42 -12.34
N ARG A 10 15.57 -2.16 -11.23
CA ARG A 10 14.96 -2.07 -9.88
C ARG A 10 13.79 -1.09 -9.83
N TYR A 11 13.79 -0.06 -10.68
CA TYR A 11 12.70 0.89 -10.82
C TYR A 11 11.46 0.24 -11.43
N ALA A 12 11.59 -0.51 -12.52
CA ALA A 12 10.47 -1.25 -13.10
C ALA A 12 9.91 -2.29 -12.12
N ASP A 13 10.78 -3.05 -11.44
CA ASP A 13 10.35 -4.05 -10.46
C ASP A 13 9.56 -3.40 -9.30
N ARG A 14 10.01 -2.24 -8.83
CA ARG A 14 9.32 -1.46 -7.79
C ARG A 14 7.97 -0.94 -8.28
N SER A 15 7.90 -0.37 -9.48
CA SER A 15 6.67 0.16 -10.05
C SER A 15 5.62 -0.93 -10.25
N VAL A 16 6.02 -2.10 -10.74
CA VAL A 16 5.13 -3.26 -10.89
C VAL A 16 4.60 -3.72 -9.53
N ALA A 17 5.46 -3.76 -8.49
CA ALA A 17 5.02 -4.14 -7.16
C ALA A 17 4.02 -3.15 -6.56
N ILE A 18 4.22 -1.84 -6.77
CA ILE A 18 3.26 -0.79 -6.37
C ILE A 18 1.94 -0.96 -7.11
N GLU A 19 1.98 -1.16 -8.44
CA GLU A 19 0.78 -1.38 -9.25
C GLU A 19 -0.02 -2.58 -8.73
N ILE A 20 0.64 -3.70 -8.46
CA ILE A 20 0.00 -4.89 -7.89
C ILE A 20 -0.63 -4.57 -6.52
N ALA A 21 0.10 -3.88 -5.64
CA ALA A 21 -0.38 -3.56 -4.30
C ALA A 21 -1.61 -2.63 -4.28
N CYS A 22 -1.73 -1.76 -5.28
CA CYS A 22 -2.78 -0.76 -5.37
C CYS A 22 -3.97 -1.18 -6.25
N THR A 23 -3.86 -2.23 -7.06
CA THR A 23 -4.92 -2.63 -8.01
C THR A 23 -5.54 -4.00 -7.72
N ARG A 24 -4.87 -4.86 -6.95
CA ARG A 24 -5.34 -6.21 -6.66
C ARG A 24 -6.22 -6.25 -5.41
N SER A 25 -7.25 -7.09 -5.44
CA SER A 25 -8.09 -7.35 -4.26
C SER A 25 -7.34 -8.15 -3.19
N ALA A 26 -7.81 -8.12 -1.94
CA ALA A 26 -7.23 -8.91 -0.86
C ALA A 26 -7.10 -10.41 -1.20
N ARG A 27 -8.12 -10.97 -1.88
CA ARG A 27 -8.10 -12.36 -2.37
C ARG A 27 -7.01 -12.58 -3.43
N GLN A 28 -6.87 -11.67 -4.39
CA GLN A 28 -5.84 -11.77 -5.43
C GLN A 28 -4.44 -11.65 -4.82
N LEU A 29 -4.22 -10.72 -3.88
CA LEU A 29 -2.94 -10.55 -3.18
C LEU A 29 -2.56 -11.80 -2.36
N ARG A 30 -3.55 -12.47 -1.75
CA ARG A 30 -3.31 -13.76 -1.09
C ARG A 30 -2.81 -14.82 -2.07
N ILE A 31 -3.51 -15.01 -3.20
CA ILE A 31 -3.12 -15.98 -4.22
C ILE A 31 -1.71 -15.67 -4.75
N ILE A 32 -1.42 -14.40 -5.05
CA ILE A 32 -0.10 -13.96 -5.52
C ILE A 32 1.00 -14.35 -4.52
N ARG A 33 0.79 -14.12 -3.21
CA ARG A 33 1.77 -14.50 -2.17
C ARG A 33 1.97 -16.01 -2.09
N GLU A 34 0.90 -16.79 -2.12
CA GLU A 34 0.94 -18.25 -2.08
C GLU A 34 1.67 -18.83 -3.31
N THR A 35 1.32 -18.39 -4.52
CA THR A 35 1.99 -18.79 -5.77
C THR A 35 3.46 -18.40 -5.75
N TYR A 36 3.79 -17.17 -5.35
CA TYR A 36 5.17 -16.72 -5.27
C TYR A 36 6.01 -17.58 -4.32
N GLN A 37 5.48 -17.91 -3.14
CA GLN A 37 6.17 -18.76 -2.19
C GLN A 37 6.41 -20.18 -2.76
N ASN A 38 5.44 -20.71 -3.50
CA ASN A 38 5.56 -22.02 -4.13
C ASN A 38 6.63 -22.04 -5.23
N ASP A 39 6.69 -21.00 -6.06
CA ASP A 39 7.59 -20.92 -7.21
C ASP A 39 9.03 -20.59 -6.80
N TYR A 40 9.20 -19.64 -5.87
CA TYR A 40 10.51 -19.09 -5.50
C TYR A 40 11.06 -19.61 -4.16
N LYS A 41 10.28 -20.45 -3.45
CA LYS A 41 10.65 -21.00 -2.12
C LYS A 41 11.02 -19.94 -1.08
N LYS A 42 10.54 -18.71 -1.27
CA LYS A 42 10.75 -17.53 -0.43
C LYS A 42 9.49 -16.68 -0.45
N THR A 43 9.18 -16.01 0.66
CA THR A 43 7.99 -15.16 0.72
C THR A 43 8.25 -13.79 0.07
N ILE A 44 7.19 -13.15 -0.43
CA ILE A 44 7.26 -11.81 -1.03
C ILE A 44 7.82 -10.79 -0.04
N GLU A 45 7.42 -10.86 1.23
CA GLU A 45 7.91 -9.97 2.31
C GLU A 45 9.44 -10.02 2.41
N LYS A 46 10.00 -11.24 2.47
CA LYS A 46 11.44 -11.44 2.59
C LYS A 46 12.20 -10.98 1.35
N ASP A 47 11.55 -11.01 0.18
CA ASP A 47 12.19 -10.58 -1.05
C ASP A 47 12.19 -9.06 -1.20
N ILE A 48 11.07 -8.41 -0.89
CA ILE A 48 10.97 -6.95 -0.85
C ILE A 48 11.94 -6.35 0.18
N ALA A 49 12.05 -6.95 1.36
CA ALA A 49 12.97 -6.48 2.41
C ALA A 49 14.45 -6.44 1.96
N VAL A 50 14.82 -7.27 0.97
CA VAL A 50 16.18 -7.31 0.41
C VAL A 50 16.31 -6.42 -0.82
N LYS A 51 15.27 -6.32 -1.64
CA LYS A 51 15.31 -5.63 -2.95
C LYS A 51 14.94 -4.16 -2.89
N VAL A 52 14.16 -3.74 -1.89
CA VAL A 52 13.65 -2.37 -1.76
C VAL A 52 14.07 -1.82 -0.41
N GLU A 53 14.99 -0.86 -0.44
CA GLU A 53 15.60 -0.29 0.75
C GLU A 53 14.67 0.70 1.48
N GLY A 54 14.89 0.83 2.78
CA GLY A 54 14.34 1.90 3.62
C GLY A 54 12.83 1.82 3.85
N VAL A 55 12.23 3.00 4.03
CA VAL A 55 10.82 3.18 4.39
C VAL A 55 9.89 2.65 3.29
N VAL A 56 10.25 2.84 2.03
CA VAL A 56 9.43 2.43 0.87
C VAL A 56 9.23 0.91 0.84
N GLY A 57 10.28 0.12 1.10
CA GLY A 57 10.17 -1.34 1.15
C GLY A 57 9.24 -1.83 2.26
N LYS A 58 9.27 -1.15 3.42
CA LYS A 58 8.36 -1.44 4.54
C LYS A 58 6.91 -1.10 4.20
N MET A 59 6.65 0.07 3.61
CA MET A 59 5.31 0.47 3.15
C MET A 59 4.75 -0.49 2.11
N LEU A 60 5.55 -0.87 1.12
CA LEU A 60 5.16 -1.80 0.08
C LEU A 60 4.83 -3.19 0.64
N THR A 61 5.64 -3.67 1.60
CA THR A 61 5.38 -4.92 2.31
C THR A 61 4.04 -4.86 3.05
N MET A 62 3.74 -3.77 3.75
CA MET A 62 2.47 -3.59 4.45
C MET A 62 1.27 -3.65 3.47
N LEU A 63 1.35 -2.98 2.33
CA LEU A 63 0.27 -2.96 1.33
C LEU A 63 0.02 -4.34 0.70
N LEU A 64 1.07 -5.11 0.43
CA LEU A 64 0.94 -6.42 -0.24
C LEU A 64 0.49 -7.53 0.71
N CYS A 65 0.81 -7.40 2.00
CA CYS A 65 0.76 -8.53 2.92
C CYS A 65 -0.35 -8.40 3.97
N LYS A 66 -0.79 -7.18 4.27
CA LYS A 66 -1.93 -6.94 5.16
C LYS A 66 -3.22 -6.98 4.34
N SER A 67 -4.16 -7.80 4.77
CA SER A 67 -5.46 -7.91 4.11
C SER A 67 -6.25 -6.61 4.26
N ARG A 68 -6.90 -6.17 3.19
CA ARG A 68 -7.90 -5.10 3.25
C ARG A 68 -9.26 -5.68 3.61
N ASN A 69 -10.03 -4.92 4.38
CA ASN A 69 -11.40 -5.27 4.76
C ASN A 69 -12.40 -4.85 3.68
N ASP A 70 -12.26 -5.39 2.46
CA ASP A 70 -13.08 -5.00 1.31
C ASP A 70 -14.51 -5.60 1.34
N ASP A 71 -14.74 -6.61 2.17
CA ASP A 71 -16.00 -7.38 2.21
C ASP A 71 -17.04 -6.74 3.16
N GLY A 72 -18.00 -6.01 2.59
CA GLY A 72 -19.31 -5.75 3.21
C GLY A 72 -19.34 -4.82 4.45
N VAL A 73 -18.20 -4.30 4.89
CA VAL A 73 -18.15 -3.37 6.03
C VAL A 73 -18.72 -2.01 5.63
N ARG A 74 -19.67 -1.51 6.42
CA ARG A 74 -20.21 -0.14 6.26
C ARG A 74 -19.09 0.85 6.58
N VAL A 75 -19.00 1.92 5.79
CA VAL A 75 -18.05 3.01 6.06
C VAL A 75 -18.38 3.63 7.42
N ASP A 76 -17.35 3.85 8.23
CA ASP A 76 -17.44 4.52 9.53
C ASP A 76 -17.10 6.00 9.34
N ASP A 77 -18.11 6.86 9.37
CA ASP A 77 -17.97 8.29 9.15
C ASP A 77 -17.06 8.98 10.18
N SER A 78 -17.02 8.48 11.43
CA SER A 78 -16.14 9.03 12.47
C SER A 78 -14.69 8.69 12.19
N LEU A 79 -14.42 7.47 11.72
CA LEU A 79 -13.08 7.07 11.29
C LEU A 79 -12.66 7.79 10.01
N VAL A 80 -13.58 8.02 9.08
CA VAL A 80 -13.34 8.84 7.88
C VAL A 80 -12.90 10.25 8.28
N GLU A 81 -13.62 10.89 9.20
CA GLU A 81 -13.29 12.23 9.68
C GLU A 81 -11.89 12.27 10.31
N LYS A 82 -11.60 11.30 11.18
CA LYS A 82 -10.28 11.19 11.81
C LYS A 82 -9.16 11.05 10.77
N HIS A 83 -9.31 10.15 9.79
CA HIS A 83 -8.29 9.94 8.77
C HIS A 83 -8.16 11.15 7.83
N ALA A 84 -9.26 11.83 7.49
CA ALA A 84 -9.23 13.06 6.70
C ALA A 84 -8.46 14.17 7.42
N GLN A 85 -8.73 14.38 8.72
CA GLN A 85 -7.99 15.35 9.52
C GLN A 85 -6.50 14.99 9.62
N MET A 86 -6.16 13.71 9.76
CA MET A 86 -4.76 13.27 9.73
C MET A 86 -4.07 13.61 8.40
N LEU A 87 -4.76 13.46 7.26
CA LEU A 87 -4.20 13.83 5.96
C LEU A 87 -4.07 15.35 5.78
N LEU A 88 -4.94 16.16 6.38
CA LEU A 88 -4.87 17.62 6.32
C LEU A 88 -3.81 18.21 7.26
N SER A 89 -3.62 17.60 8.43
CA SER A 89 -2.65 18.06 9.44
C SER A 89 -1.20 17.68 9.14
N ASN A 90 -0.94 16.86 8.11
CA ASN A 90 0.40 16.41 7.74
C ASN A 90 0.63 16.65 6.24
N SER A 91 1.86 16.99 5.88
CA SER A 91 2.28 17.03 4.48
C SER A 91 2.37 15.62 3.88
N LEU A 92 2.21 15.50 2.56
CA LEU A 92 2.41 14.23 1.84
C LEU A 92 3.80 13.64 2.08
N ASP A 93 4.78 14.51 2.26
CA ASP A 93 6.17 14.16 2.49
C ASP A 93 6.39 13.56 3.90
N GLU A 94 5.73 14.10 4.93
CA GLU A 94 5.70 13.51 6.27
C GLU A 94 5.00 12.15 6.28
N ILE A 95 3.84 12.05 5.62
CA ILE A 95 3.09 10.80 5.50
C ILE A 95 3.93 9.74 4.78
N GLY A 96 4.63 10.13 3.70
CA GLY A 96 5.50 9.24 2.91
C GLY A 96 6.75 8.76 3.66
N ARG A 97 7.11 9.37 4.79
CA ARG A 97 8.23 8.95 5.64
C ARG A 97 7.79 8.32 6.96
N ASN A 98 6.55 8.55 7.39
CA ASN A 98 6.00 8.05 8.65
C ASN A 98 5.20 6.76 8.44
N LEU A 99 5.83 5.63 8.74
CA LEU A 99 5.22 4.30 8.63
C LEU A 99 3.92 4.17 9.43
N THR A 100 3.85 4.78 10.61
CA THR A 100 2.70 4.69 11.50
C THR A 100 1.50 5.43 10.91
N LEU A 101 1.69 6.67 10.44
CA LEU A 101 0.63 7.44 9.77
C LEU A 101 0.17 6.73 8.50
N PHE A 102 1.13 6.24 7.70
CA PHE A 102 0.84 5.52 6.48
C PHE A 102 0.03 4.25 6.74
N GLU A 103 0.42 3.45 7.74
CA GLU A 103 -0.27 2.22 8.09
C GLU A 103 -1.71 2.51 8.55
N GLN A 104 -1.88 3.50 9.44
CA GLN A 104 -3.19 3.86 9.99
C GLN A 104 -4.20 4.25 8.90
N VAL A 105 -3.76 5.03 7.90
CA VAL A 105 -4.66 5.52 6.86
C VAL A 105 -4.79 4.55 5.70
N PHE A 106 -3.69 4.02 5.16
CA PHE A 106 -3.71 3.32 3.86
C PHE A 106 -3.73 1.79 3.96
N VAL A 107 -3.34 1.20 5.10
CA VAL A 107 -3.09 -0.24 5.17
C VAL A 107 -4.23 -0.94 5.93
N GLY A 108 -4.94 -1.82 5.22
CA GLY A 108 -6.05 -2.62 5.78
C GLY A 108 -7.42 -1.95 5.68
N ASN A 109 -7.47 -0.63 5.49
CA ASN A 109 -8.70 0.08 5.17
C ASN A 109 -9.21 -0.28 3.77
N SER A 110 -10.53 -0.36 3.64
CA SER A 110 -11.20 -0.71 2.39
C SER A 110 -11.13 0.42 1.37
N TRP A 111 -11.29 0.09 0.09
CA TRP A 111 -11.34 1.12 -0.96
C TRP A 111 -12.50 2.10 -0.78
N LYS A 112 -13.64 1.64 -0.25
CA LYS A 112 -14.79 2.51 0.06
C LYS A 112 -14.44 3.52 1.16
N HIS A 113 -13.71 3.07 2.19
CA HIS A 113 -13.23 3.96 3.25
C HIS A 113 -12.27 5.02 2.70
N LEU A 114 -11.28 4.60 1.92
CA LEU A 114 -10.28 5.50 1.35
C LEU A 114 -10.92 6.53 0.40
N ALA A 115 -11.87 6.11 -0.43
CA ALA A 115 -12.64 7.02 -1.29
C ALA A 115 -13.37 8.07 -0.45
N ALA A 116 -14.10 7.66 0.60
CA ALA A 116 -14.81 8.59 1.48
C ALA A 116 -13.86 9.56 2.21
N VAL A 117 -12.67 9.10 2.61
CA VAL A 117 -11.62 9.96 3.20
C VAL A 117 -11.17 11.02 2.19
N PHE A 118 -10.87 10.64 0.95
CA PHE A 118 -10.44 11.61 -0.07
C PHE A 118 -11.54 12.58 -0.46
N ASP A 119 -12.79 12.12 -0.56
CA ASP A 119 -13.95 12.98 -0.80
C ASP A 119 -14.08 14.01 0.33
N ARG A 120 -13.93 13.58 1.60
CA ARG A 120 -13.94 14.47 2.77
C ARG A 120 -12.81 15.49 2.72
N VAL A 121 -11.58 15.07 2.44
CA VAL A 121 -10.43 15.99 2.29
C VAL A 121 -10.70 17.02 1.18
N SER A 122 -11.22 16.58 0.03
CA SER A 122 -11.54 17.47 -1.09
C SER A 122 -12.60 18.51 -0.73
N SER A 123 -13.60 18.13 0.07
CA SER A 123 -14.64 19.05 0.54
C SER A 123 -14.09 20.20 1.38
N TYR A 124 -13.02 19.97 2.14
CA TYR A 124 -12.33 21.00 2.92
C TYR A 124 -11.45 21.91 2.05
N THR A 125 -10.76 21.33 1.07
CA THR A 125 -9.89 22.10 0.17
C THR A 125 -10.68 22.99 -0.79
N ILE A 126 -11.90 22.63 -1.18
CA ILE A 126 -12.76 23.45 -2.07
C ILE A 126 -13.40 24.64 -1.32
N GLN A 127 -13.44 24.61 0.02
CA GLN A 127 -14.01 25.67 0.85
C GLN A 127 -13.00 26.76 1.27
N THR A 128 -11.72 26.64 0.87
CA THR A 128 -10.65 27.60 1.18
C THR A 128 -10.17 28.28 -0.09
#